data_AF-A0A7J7RIU4-F1
#
_entry.id   AF-A0A7J7RIU4-F1
#
_cell.length_a   1.000
_cell.length_b   1.000
_cell.length_c   1.000
_cell.angle_alpha   90.00
_cell.angle_beta   90.00
_cell.angle_gamma   90.00
#
_symmetry.space_group_name_H-M   'P 1'
#
loop_
_entity.id
_entity.type
_entity.pdbx_description
1 polymer ?
#
loop_
_entity_poly.entity_id
_entity_poly.type
_entity_poly.pdbx_seq_one_letter_code
_entity_poly.pdbx_strand_id
1 'polypeptide(L)'
;MLSLPSWRCPEWTLNASQVNISSPEFTEEWQKRIRELQGVIMVASCVQMLVGFSGLIGFLMRFIGPLTIAPTISLVALPLFDSAGNDAGVHWGISTMTIFLIVLFSQYLKNIAVPVPIYGRKEKCHTSKFYLFQVFPVLLGLCISWFLCFVFTVTNTFPSAPTAYGYLARTDTKGNVLSQAPWFRFPYPGQWGLPTISLAGVFGIIAGVISSMVESVGDYYACARLVGAPPPPKHAINRGIGIEGLGCLLAGAWGTGNGTTSYSENVGALGITRFCTSSCTRYLPFWPRLEHDGKEEMGVSQLTLVSQNSSGKRPKCATETRM
;
A
#
# COMPACT_ATOMS: atom_id res chain seq x y z
N MET A 1 4.45 14.92 -16.60
CA MET A 1 5.93 14.99 -16.62
C MET A 1 6.50 14.07 -17.69
N LEU A 2 6.34 12.74 -17.58
CA LEU A 2 6.84 11.79 -18.57
C LEU A 2 6.06 11.78 -19.91
N SER A 3 4.96 12.51 -20.00
CA SER A 3 4.18 12.73 -21.22
C SER A 3 4.70 13.89 -22.09
N LEU A 4 5.73 14.63 -21.65
CA LEU A 4 6.31 15.72 -22.44
C LEU A 4 7.03 15.16 -23.68
N PRO A 5 7.08 15.90 -24.81
CA PRO A 5 7.75 15.44 -26.03
C PRO A 5 9.22 15.06 -25.83
N SER A 6 9.92 15.73 -24.90
CA SER A 6 11.30 15.45 -24.53
C SER A 6 11.51 14.07 -23.88
N TRP A 7 10.46 13.48 -23.31
CA TRP A 7 10.49 12.19 -22.62
C TRP A 7 9.85 11.06 -23.43
N ARG A 8 9.46 11.33 -24.68
CA ARG A 8 8.92 10.31 -25.58
C ARG A 8 9.99 9.24 -25.81
N CYS A 9 9.59 7.98 -25.66
CA CYS A 9 10.44 6.83 -25.99
C CYS A 9 10.94 6.95 -27.44
N PRO A 10 12.25 6.82 -27.68
CA PRO A 10 12.78 6.75 -29.04
C PRO A 10 12.10 5.63 -29.84
N GLU A 11 11.88 5.82 -31.14
CA GLU A 11 11.12 4.86 -31.96
C GLU A 11 11.72 3.44 -31.93
N TRP A 12 13.05 3.33 -31.84
CA TRP A 12 13.76 2.06 -31.74
C TRP A 12 13.43 1.29 -30.44
N THR A 13 13.01 1.97 -29.37
CA THR A 13 12.60 1.33 -28.11
C THR A 13 11.20 0.74 -28.15
N LEU A 14 10.38 1.12 -29.14
CA LEU A 14 9.00 0.65 -29.27
C LEU A 14 8.91 -0.73 -29.93
N ASN A 15 9.95 -1.14 -30.66
CA ASN A 15 9.97 -2.41 -31.37
C ASN A 15 10.83 -3.43 -30.60
N ALA A 16 10.18 -4.36 -29.91
CA ALA A 16 10.86 -5.32 -29.01
C ALA A 16 11.95 -6.17 -29.70
N SER A 17 11.88 -6.34 -31.02
CA SER A 17 12.88 -7.04 -31.83
C SER A 17 14.16 -6.22 -32.08
N GLN A 18 14.11 -4.90 -31.92
CA GLN A 18 15.22 -3.98 -32.15
C GLN A 18 15.92 -3.55 -30.84
N VAL A 19 15.34 -3.89 -29.69
CA VAL A 19 15.86 -3.48 -28.38
C VAL A 19 16.87 -4.49 -27.86
N ASN A 20 18.14 -4.10 -27.86
CA ASN A 20 19.15 -4.80 -27.08
C ASN A 20 19.16 -4.27 -25.64
N ILE A 21 18.56 -5.04 -24.72
CA ILE A 21 18.38 -4.67 -23.30
C ILE A 21 19.73 -4.50 -22.58
N SER A 22 20.79 -5.14 -23.08
CA SER A 22 22.14 -5.05 -22.52
C SER A 22 22.97 -3.91 -23.13
N SER A 23 22.43 -3.15 -24.09
CA SER A 23 23.18 -2.06 -24.70
C SER A 23 23.38 -0.91 -23.70
N PRO A 24 24.53 -0.23 -23.75
CA PRO A 24 24.77 0.95 -22.91
C PRO A 24 23.78 2.07 -23.22
N GLU A 25 23.34 2.19 -24.48
CA GLU A 25 22.35 3.17 -24.92
C GLU A 25 20.99 2.95 -24.26
N PHE A 26 20.50 1.70 -24.26
CA PHE A 26 19.24 1.36 -23.58
C PHE A 26 19.33 1.60 -22.08
N THR A 27 20.48 1.25 -21.49
CA THR A 27 20.73 1.45 -20.06
C THR A 27 20.68 2.92 -19.68
N GLU A 28 21.36 3.76 -20.45
CA GLU A 28 21.40 5.19 -20.23
C GLU A 28 20.01 5.85 -20.38
N GLU A 29 19.20 5.41 -21.34
CA GLU A 29 17.85 5.97 -21.57
C GLU A 29 16.91 5.78 -20.37
N TRP A 30 16.83 4.59 -19.79
CA TRP A 30 15.99 4.39 -18.60
C TRP A 30 16.64 5.00 -17.35
N GLN A 31 17.98 4.98 -17.22
CA GLN A 31 18.68 5.60 -16.09
C GLN A 31 18.53 7.12 -16.06
N LYS A 32 18.49 7.80 -17.22
CA LYS A 32 18.18 9.25 -17.29
C LYS A 32 16.83 9.57 -16.65
N ARG A 33 15.80 8.77 -16.94
CA ARG A 33 14.44 8.96 -16.41
C ARG A 33 14.37 8.68 -14.91
N ILE A 34 15.06 7.63 -14.46
CA ILE A 34 15.15 7.32 -13.04
C ILE A 34 15.90 8.43 -12.29
N ARG A 35 17.03 8.94 -12.80
CA ARG A 35 17.76 10.08 -12.20
C ARG A 35 16.90 11.32 -12.06
N GLU A 36 16.06 11.60 -13.06
CA GLU A 36 15.14 12.73 -12.98
C GLU A 36 14.08 12.50 -11.91
N LEU A 37 13.43 11.33 -11.91
CA LEU A 37 12.47 10.93 -10.87
C LEU A 37 13.06 11.03 -9.46
N GLN A 38 14.30 10.56 -9.28
CA GLN A 38 15.02 10.67 -8.02
C GLN A 38 15.15 12.11 -7.56
N GLY A 39 15.64 13.00 -8.43
CA GLY A 39 15.86 14.40 -8.08
C GLY A 39 14.56 15.11 -7.74
N VAL A 40 13.51 14.91 -8.54
CA VAL A 40 12.21 15.56 -8.28
C VAL A 40 11.54 15.03 -7.00
N ILE A 41 11.65 13.74 -6.71
CA ILE A 41 11.15 13.14 -5.45
C ILE A 41 11.92 13.71 -4.27
N MET A 42 13.24 13.79 -4.33
CA MET A 42 14.05 14.35 -3.24
C MET A 42 13.66 15.80 -2.94
N VAL A 43 13.46 16.64 -3.95
CA VAL A 43 13.02 18.04 -3.78
C VAL A 43 11.62 18.10 -3.17
N ALA A 44 10.66 17.34 -3.71
CA ALA A 44 9.30 17.31 -3.17
C ALA A 44 9.26 16.80 -1.72
N SER A 45 10.12 15.85 -1.38
CA SER A 45 10.28 15.31 -0.02
C SER A 45 10.80 16.35 0.96
N CYS A 46 11.75 17.19 0.55
CA CYS A 46 12.19 18.33 1.35
C CYS A 46 11.03 19.30 1.65
N VAL A 47 10.18 19.57 0.65
CA VAL A 47 8.97 20.38 0.86
C VAL A 47 8.01 19.69 1.83
N GLN A 48 7.77 18.39 1.71
CA GLN A 48 6.95 17.61 2.63
C GLN A 48 7.48 17.66 4.06
N MET A 49 8.79 17.51 4.26
CA MET A 49 9.44 17.61 5.56
C MET A 49 9.27 19.00 6.17
N LEU A 50 9.47 20.07 5.38
CA LEU A 50 9.25 21.43 5.83
C LEU A 50 7.79 21.65 6.26
N VAL A 51 6.84 21.17 5.47
CA VAL A 51 5.40 21.27 5.76
C VAL A 51 5.01 20.46 7.01
N GLY A 52 5.56 19.26 7.18
CA GLY A 52 5.33 18.40 8.35
C GLY A 52 5.93 18.99 9.63
N PHE A 53 7.23 19.30 9.64
CA PHE A 53 7.92 19.78 10.84
C PHE A 53 7.61 21.23 11.21
N SER A 54 7.23 22.10 10.26
CA SER A 54 6.75 23.46 10.57
C SER A 54 5.39 23.47 11.28
N GLY A 55 4.66 22.35 11.24
CA GLY A 55 3.35 22.20 11.83
C GLY A 55 2.21 22.78 11.01
N LEU A 56 2.47 23.16 9.75
CA LEU A 56 1.48 23.69 8.82
C LEU A 56 0.30 22.71 8.60
N ILE A 57 0.57 21.41 8.59
CA ILE A 57 -0.47 20.38 8.45
C ILE A 57 -1.51 20.46 9.59
N GLY A 58 -1.08 20.64 10.83
CA GLY A 58 -1.97 20.80 11.98
C GLY A 58 -2.85 22.06 11.94
N PHE A 59 -2.43 23.09 11.17
CA PHE A 59 -3.27 24.24 10.83
C PHE A 59 -4.28 23.89 9.74
N LEU A 60 -3.82 23.23 8.66
CA LEU A 60 -4.66 22.83 7.53
C LEU A 60 -5.70 21.76 7.89
N MET A 61 -5.54 21.04 9.00
CA MET A 61 -6.55 20.07 9.49
C MET A 61 -7.94 20.64 9.68
N ARG A 62 -8.09 21.95 9.89
CA ARG A 62 -9.42 22.57 9.96
C ARG A 62 -10.19 22.44 8.65
N PHE A 63 -9.49 22.28 7.53
CA PHE A 63 -10.05 22.18 6.18
C PHE A 63 -10.01 20.76 5.62
N ILE A 64 -9.26 19.85 6.25
CA ILE A 64 -9.12 18.46 5.80
C ILE A 64 -10.20 17.63 6.51
N GLY A 65 -11.25 17.27 5.78
CA GLY A 65 -12.33 16.40 6.25
C GLY A 65 -12.68 15.31 5.24
N PRO A 66 -13.62 14.41 5.56
CA PRO A 66 -14.03 13.35 4.63
C PRO A 66 -14.48 13.88 3.26
N LEU A 67 -15.10 15.06 3.25
CA LEU A 67 -15.55 15.77 2.04
C LEU A 67 -14.40 16.22 1.13
N THR A 68 -13.20 16.45 1.66
CA THR A 68 -12.01 16.79 0.85
C THR A 68 -11.17 15.56 0.55
N ILE A 69 -11.06 14.61 1.49
CA ILE A 69 -10.25 13.39 1.33
C ILE A 69 -10.79 12.51 0.20
N ALA A 70 -12.10 12.22 0.19
CA ALA A 70 -12.71 11.33 -0.80
C ALA A 70 -12.51 11.79 -2.27
N PRO A 71 -12.78 13.06 -2.65
CA PRO A 71 -12.53 13.52 -4.02
C PRO A 71 -11.04 13.58 -4.34
N THR A 72 -10.17 13.94 -3.38
CA THR A 72 -8.72 13.94 -3.58
C THR A 72 -8.19 12.54 -3.92
N ILE A 73 -8.55 11.52 -3.14
CA ILE A 73 -8.16 10.12 -3.40
C ILE A 73 -8.73 9.65 -4.75
N SER A 74 -9.98 9.99 -5.05
CA SER A 74 -10.61 9.63 -6.32
C SER A 74 -9.86 10.24 -7.52
N LEU A 75 -9.45 11.50 -7.42
CA LEU A 75 -8.69 12.19 -8.46
C LEU A 75 -7.28 11.60 -8.66
N VAL A 76 -6.65 11.07 -7.61
CA VAL A 76 -5.37 10.33 -7.73
C VAL A 76 -5.57 8.97 -8.38
N ALA A 77 -6.68 8.29 -8.07
CA ALA A 77 -6.96 6.96 -8.62
C ALA A 77 -7.35 6.98 -10.10
N LEU A 78 -8.06 8.02 -10.56
CA LEU A 78 -8.59 8.10 -11.93
C LEU A 78 -7.52 7.92 -13.03
N PRO A 79 -6.37 8.62 -13.01
CA PRO A 79 -5.32 8.44 -14.02
C PRO A 79 -4.70 7.03 -14.05
N LEU A 80 -4.79 6.28 -12.96
CA LEU A 80 -4.26 4.90 -12.89
C LEU A 80 -5.14 3.91 -13.66
N PHE A 81 -6.40 4.27 -13.95
CA PHE A 81 -7.35 3.40 -14.63
C PHE A 81 -6.88 3.01 -16.04
N ASP A 82 -6.32 3.94 -16.81
CA ASP A 82 -5.85 3.66 -18.17
C ASP A 82 -4.68 2.67 -18.17
N SER A 83 -3.71 2.85 -17.27
CA SER A 83 -2.58 1.92 -17.15
C SER A 83 -3.05 0.54 -16.68
N ALA A 84 -3.88 0.50 -15.63
CA ALA A 84 -4.43 -0.75 -15.12
C ALA A 84 -5.30 -1.47 -16.16
N GLY A 85 -6.08 -0.72 -16.95
CA GLY A 85 -6.92 -1.24 -18.03
C GLY A 85 -6.09 -1.81 -19.18
N ASN A 86 -4.99 -1.15 -19.57
CA ASN A 86 -4.08 -1.66 -20.59
C ASN A 86 -3.41 -2.96 -20.15
N ASP A 87 -2.92 -3.03 -18.91
CA ASP A 87 -2.30 -4.24 -18.36
C ASP A 87 -3.31 -5.38 -18.17
N ALA A 88 -4.51 -5.07 -17.66
CA ALA A 88 -5.59 -6.05 -17.53
C ALA A 88 -6.11 -6.53 -18.89
N GLY A 89 -6.03 -5.69 -19.93
CA GLY A 89 -6.45 -5.97 -21.29
C GLY A 89 -5.56 -6.98 -22.02
N VAL A 90 -4.31 -7.16 -21.58
CA VAL A 90 -3.37 -8.15 -22.14
C VAL A 90 -3.99 -9.56 -22.14
N HIS A 91 -4.67 -9.93 -21.06
CA HIS A 91 -5.47 -11.15 -20.99
C HIS A 91 -6.72 -10.95 -20.13
N TRP A 92 -7.79 -10.41 -20.74
CA TRP A 92 -9.07 -10.12 -20.07
C TRP A 92 -9.64 -11.29 -19.23
N GLY A 93 -9.49 -12.55 -19.68
CA GLY A 93 -10.00 -13.72 -18.97
C GLY A 93 -9.35 -13.94 -17.58
N ILE A 94 -8.01 -13.95 -17.53
CA ILE A 94 -7.25 -14.04 -16.27
C ILE A 94 -7.50 -12.81 -15.38
N SER A 95 -7.58 -11.62 -15.96
CA SER A 95 -7.90 -10.40 -15.23
C SER A 95 -9.27 -10.48 -14.56
N THR A 96 -10.30 -10.90 -15.31
CA THR A 96 -11.67 -11.07 -14.80
C THR A 96 -11.72 -12.13 -13.70
N MET A 97 -11.03 -13.26 -13.89
CA MET A 97 -10.91 -14.30 -12.88
C MET A 97 -10.24 -13.77 -11.60
N THR A 98 -9.16 -13.00 -11.73
CA THR A 98 -8.44 -12.41 -10.60
C THR A 98 -9.35 -11.45 -9.83
N ILE A 99 -10.06 -10.56 -10.52
CA ILE A 99 -11.04 -9.64 -9.92
C ILE A 99 -12.13 -10.43 -9.20
N PHE A 100 -12.69 -11.45 -9.85
CA PHE A 100 -13.70 -12.31 -9.26
C PHE A 100 -13.21 -12.99 -7.98
N LEU A 101 -12.00 -13.55 -7.97
CA LEU A 101 -11.39 -14.16 -6.78
C LEU A 101 -11.21 -13.13 -5.66
N ILE A 102 -10.71 -11.93 -5.97
CA ILE A 102 -10.54 -10.85 -4.99
C ILE A 102 -11.88 -10.43 -4.39
N VAL A 103 -12.93 -10.27 -5.21
CA VAL A 103 -14.29 -9.94 -4.75
C VAL A 103 -14.87 -11.07 -3.90
N LEU A 104 -14.70 -12.33 -4.34
CA LEU A 104 -15.17 -13.50 -3.61
C LEU A 104 -14.52 -13.58 -2.21
N PHE A 105 -13.19 -13.39 -2.13
CA PHE A 105 -12.47 -13.41 -0.85
C PHE A 105 -12.82 -12.22 0.04
N SER A 106 -12.85 -11.00 -0.50
CA SER A 106 -13.09 -9.77 0.27
C SER A 106 -14.54 -9.58 0.71
N GLN A 107 -15.52 -10.00 -0.10
CA GLN A 107 -16.94 -9.73 0.17
C GLN A 107 -17.68 -10.94 0.76
N TYR A 108 -17.48 -12.13 0.20
CA TYR A 108 -18.25 -13.33 0.57
C TYR A 108 -17.56 -14.20 1.61
N LEU A 109 -16.27 -14.52 1.41
CA LEU A 109 -15.52 -15.44 2.28
C LEU A 109 -14.86 -14.75 3.47
N LYS A 110 -15.07 -13.43 3.65
CA LYS A 110 -14.48 -12.62 4.73
C LYS A 110 -14.74 -13.16 6.14
N ASN A 111 -15.90 -13.77 6.38
CA ASN A 111 -16.31 -14.24 7.70
C ASN A 111 -15.91 -15.69 7.98
N ILE A 112 -15.26 -16.36 7.03
CA ILE A 112 -14.86 -17.76 7.21
C ILE A 112 -13.53 -17.79 7.98
N ALA A 113 -13.60 -18.30 9.20
CA ALA A 113 -12.43 -18.57 10.01
C ALA A 113 -11.77 -19.87 9.54
N VAL A 114 -10.54 -19.76 9.04
CA VAL A 114 -9.71 -20.93 8.69
C VAL A 114 -9.05 -21.44 9.97
N PRO A 115 -9.21 -22.72 10.32
CA PRO A 115 -8.50 -23.33 11.45
C PRO A 115 -7.02 -23.46 11.10
N VAL A 116 -6.17 -22.63 11.71
CA VAL A 116 -4.71 -22.71 11.53
C VAL A 116 -4.11 -23.44 12.75
N PRO A 117 -3.36 -24.54 12.55
CA PRO A 117 -2.70 -25.22 13.65
C PRO A 117 -1.51 -24.38 14.14
N ILE A 118 -1.53 -23.97 15.41
CA ILE A 118 -0.41 -23.28 16.05
C ILE A 118 0.34 -24.29 16.92
N TYR A 119 1.63 -24.47 16.63
CA TYR A 119 2.50 -25.35 17.42
C TYR A 119 3.12 -24.57 18.58
N GLY A 120 2.57 -24.73 19.78
CA GLY A 120 3.08 -24.13 21.00
C GLY A 120 4.09 -25.03 21.71
N ARG A 121 5.16 -24.45 22.29
CA ARG A 121 6.23 -25.19 22.99
C ARG A 121 5.80 -25.86 24.30
N LYS A 122 4.55 -25.66 24.77
CA LYS A 122 4.04 -26.16 26.06
C LYS A 122 2.77 -27.02 25.98
N GLU A 123 1.97 -26.96 24.92
CA GLU A 123 0.79 -27.82 24.74
C GLU A 123 0.68 -28.34 23.31
N LYS A 124 0.25 -29.60 23.17
CA LYS A 124 0.09 -30.29 21.89
C LYS A 124 -0.94 -29.55 21.02
N CYS A 125 -0.50 -29.04 19.86
CA CYS A 125 -1.28 -28.53 18.73
C CYS A 125 -2.67 -27.94 19.06
N HIS A 126 -2.77 -26.63 19.25
CA HIS A 126 -4.06 -25.94 19.37
C HIS A 126 -4.45 -25.30 18.03
N THR A 127 -5.67 -25.57 17.57
CA THR A 127 -6.24 -24.97 16.37
C THR A 127 -6.78 -23.59 16.70
N SER A 128 -6.19 -22.54 16.13
CA SER A 128 -6.70 -21.17 16.27
C SER A 128 -7.53 -20.76 15.05
N LYS A 129 -8.57 -19.97 15.27
CA LYS A 129 -9.42 -19.42 14.20
C LYS A 129 -8.74 -18.18 13.60
N PHE A 130 -8.33 -18.26 12.33
CA PHE A 130 -7.69 -17.13 11.62
C PHE A 130 -8.51 -16.70 10.40
N TYR A 131 -8.81 -15.41 10.30
CA TYR A 131 -9.60 -14.82 9.21
C TYR A 131 -8.73 -14.48 7.99
N LEU A 132 -8.13 -15.52 7.38
CA LEU A 132 -7.17 -15.41 6.29
C LEU A 132 -7.69 -14.57 5.11
N PHE A 133 -8.93 -14.82 4.68
CA PHE A 133 -9.57 -14.15 3.55
C PHE A 133 -9.87 -12.67 3.78
N GLN A 134 -10.00 -12.26 5.04
CA GLN A 134 -10.28 -10.87 5.38
C GLN A 134 -8.98 -10.03 5.41
N VAL A 135 -7.87 -10.60 5.88
CA VAL A 135 -6.58 -9.91 6.01
C VAL A 135 -5.82 -9.85 4.69
N PHE A 136 -5.84 -10.92 3.89
CA PHE A 136 -5.06 -11.03 2.65
C PHE A 136 -5.87 -11.40 1.39
N PRO A 137 -7.07 -10.82 1.15
CA PRO A 137 -7.91 -11.20 0.01
C PRO A 137 -7.21 -10.99 -1.34
N VAL A 138 -6.50 -9.87 -1.50
CA VAL A 138 -5.80 -9.50 -2.73
C VAL A 138 -4.64 -10.47 -3.00
N LEU A 139 -3.78 -10.69 -1.99
CA LEU A 139 -2.64 -11.59 -2.10
C LEU A 139 -3.06 -13.03 -2.44
N LEU A 140 -4.12 -13.55 -1.79
CA LEU A 140 -4.63 -14.89 -2.08
C LEU A 140 -5.21 -15.00 -3.50
N GLY A 141 -5.96 -13.99 -3.93
CA GLY A 141 -6.47 -13.90 -5.31
C GLY A 141 -5.34 -13.92 -6.34
N LEU A 142 -4.28 -13.15 -6.09
CA LEU A 142 -3.09 -13.12 -6.93
C LEU A 142 -2.33 -14.45 -6.94
N CYS A 143 -2.13 -15.07 -5.77
CA CYS A 143 -1.45 -16.37 -5.68
C CYS A 143 -2.20 -17.47 -6.45
N ILE A 144 -3.53 -17.55 -6.31
CA ILE A 144 -4.35 -18.54 -7.02
C ILE A 144 -4.35 -18.27 -8.52
N SER A 145 -4.52 -17.00 -8.93
CA SER A 145 -4.48 -16.62 -10.34
C SER A 145 -3.13 -16.94 -10.97
N TRP A 146 -2.03 -16.58 -10.30
CA TRP A 146 -0.68 -16.92 -10.74
C TRP A 146 -0.45 -18.43 -10.83
N PHE A 147 -0.94 -19.19 -9.84
CA PHE A 147 -0.83 -20.65 -9.86
C PHE A 147 -1.60 -21.27 -11.03
N LEU A 148 -2.79 -20.77 -11.35
CA LEU A 148 -3.54 -21.20 -12.54
C LEU A 148 -2.80 -20.85 -13.83
N CYS A 149 -2.22 -19.66 -13.92
CA CYS A 149 -1.35 -19.30 -15.05
C CYS A 149 -0.14 -20.22 -15.18
N PHE A 150 0.47 -20.61 -14.05
CA PHE A 150 1.57 -21.57 -14.02
C PHE A 150 1.14 -22.94 -14.55
N VAL A 151 -0.01 -23.47 -14.09
CA VAL A 151 -0.57 -24.73 -14.60
C VAL A 151 -0.82 -24.64 -16.10
N PHE A 152 -1.47 -23.58 -16.59
CA PHE A 152 -1.72 -23.38 -18.03
C PHE A 152 -0.44 -23.21 -18.87
N THR A 153 0.62 -22.68 -18.26
CA THR A 153 1.94 -22.57 -18.89
C THR A 153 2.57 -23.95 -19.04
N VAL A 154 2.54 -24.79 -17.99
CA VAL A 154 3.09 -26.16 -18.00
C VAL A 154 2.30 -27.09 -18.92
N THR A 155 0.98 -26.96 -18.99
CA THR A 155 0.12 -27.74 -19.90
C THR A 155 0.17 -27.26 -21.34
N ASN A 156 0.97 -26.22 -21.66
CA ASN A 156 1.06 -25.58 -22.97
C ASN A 156 -0.30 -25.12 -23.54
N THR A 157 -1.24 -24.76 -22.65
CA THR A 157 -2.54 -24.19 -23.05
C THR A 157 -2.37 -22.78 -23.60
N PHE A 158 -1.41 -22.02 -23.06
CA PHE A 158 -1.06 -20.71 -23.58
C PHE A 158 -0.10 -20.81 -24.78
N PRO A 159 -0.28 -20.01 -25.84
CA PRO A 159 0.55 -20.09 -27.02
C PRO A 159 2.00 -19.70 -26.73
N SER A 160 2.94 -20.39 -27.37
CA SER A 160 4.38 -20.09 -27.26
C SER A 160 4.84 -18.99 -28.23
N ALA A 161 4.00 -18.58 -29.17
CA ALA A 161 4.30 -17.54 -30.14
C ALA A 161 4.16 -16.14 -29.50
N PRO A 162 5.20 -15.28 -29.53
CA PRO A 162 5.18 -13.97 -28.87
C PRO A 162 4.09 -12.99 -29.32
N THR A 163 3.59 -13.17 -30.54
CA THR A 163 2.55 -12.32 -31.15
C THR A 163 1.14 -12.83 -30.90
N ALA A 164 0.98 -14.04 -30.33
CA ALA A 164 -0.32 -14.63 -30.11
C ALA A 164 -0.95 -14.13 -28.80
N TYR A 165 -2.27 -13.99 -28.82
CA TYR A 165 -3.06 -13.62 -27.64
C TYR A 165 -2.84 -14.62 -26.50
N GLY A 166 -2.50 -14.12 -25.31
CA GLY A 166 -2.24 -14.94 -24.12
C GLY A 166 -0.79 -15.39 -23.91
N TYR A 167 0.13 -15.11 -24.85
CA TYR A 167 1.57 -15.35 -24.63
C TYR A 167 2.09 -14.63 -23.38
N LEU A 168 1.70 -13.37 -23.18
CA LEU A 168 2.11 -12.56 -22.03
C LEU A 168 1.50 -13.03 -20.69
N ALA A 169 0.49 -13.90 -20.71
CA ALA A 169 -0.07 -14.51 -19.49
C ALA A 169 0.77 -15.70 -18.98
N ARG A 170 1.75 -16.15 -19.76
CA ARG A 170 2.64 -17.25 -19.37
C ARG A 170 3.64 -16.82 -18.30
N THR A 171 3.89 -17.71 -17.35
CA THR A 171 4.80 -17.45 -16.21
C THR A 171 6.29 -17.56 -16.57
N ASP A 172 6.63 -18.14 -17.73
CA ASP A 172 8.00 -18.40 -18.17
C ASP A 172 8.59 -17.29 -19.08
N THR A 173 7.79 -16.31 -19.48
CA THR A 173 8.16 -15.22 -20.41
C THR A 173 9.37 -14.41 -19.99
N LYS A 174 9.64 -14.31 -18.68
CA LYS A 174 10.76 -13.55 -18.10
C LYS A 174 11.84 -14.47 -17.49
N GLY A 175 11.86 -15.75 -17.83
CA GLY A 175 12.82 -16.73 -17.29
C GLY A 175 14.29 -16.35 -17.53
N ASN A 176 14.61 -15.79 -18.71
CA ASN A 176 15.97 -15.33 -19.03
C ASN A 176 16.46 -14.23 -18.07
N VAL A 177 15.58 -13.29 -17.72
CA VAL A 177 15.90 -12.20 -16.77
C VAL A 177 16.19 -12.77 -15.39
N LEU A 178 15.42 -13.76 -14.95
CA LEU A 178 15.64 -14.43 -13.67
C LEU A 178 16.97 -15.20 -13.65
N SER A 179 17.34 -15.87 -14.74
CA SER A 179 18.62 -16.60 -14.82
C SER A 179 19.86 -15.70 -14.86
N GLN A 180 19.72 -14.48 -15.39
CA GLN A 180 20.80 -13.50 -15.48
C GLN A 180 20.91 -12.61 -14.23
N ALA A 181 19.92 -12.67 -13.33
CA ALA A 181 19.89 -11.83 -12.15
C ALA A 181 20.95 -12.27 -11.11
N PRO A 182 21.68 -11.33 -10.50
CA PRO A 182 22.59 -11.65 -9.41
C PRO A 182 21.81 -12.09 -8.17
N TRP A 183 22.29 -13.13 -7.49
CA TRP A 183 21.69 -13.64 -6.24
C TRP A 183 21.64 -12.60 -5.13
N PHE A 184 22.65 -11.73 -5.06
CA PHE A 184 22.72 -10.64 -4.09
C PHE A 184 23.00 -9.34 -4.81
N ARG A 185 22.11 -8.36 -4.61
CA ARG A 185 22.29 -6.98 -5.07
C ARG A 185 22.09 -6.05 -3.88
N PHE A 186 23.16 -5.38 -3.46
CA PHE A 186 23.07 -4.35 -2.44
C PHE A 186 22.65 -3.03 -3.10
N PRO A 187 21.46 -2.49 -2.82
CA PRO A 187 21.08 -1.19 -3.34
C PRO A 187 21.80 -0.12 -2.51
N TYR A 188 22.24 0.96 -3.13
CA TYR A 188 22.97 2.05 -2.47
C TYR A 188 22.49 3.40 -3.00
N PRO A 189 22.66 4.50 -2.23
CA PRO A 189 22.18 5.81 -2.65
C PRO A 189 22.95 6.30 -3.88
N GLY A 190 22.25 6.89 -4.84
CA GLY A 190 22.85 7.37 -6.09
C GLY A 190 23.27 6.26 -7.06
N GLN A 191 22.77 5.03 -6.92
CA GLN A 191 23.15 3.90 -7.79
C GLN A 191 22.84 4.09 -9.29
N TRP A 192 21.95 5.02 -9.63
CA TRP A 192 21.59 5.33 -11.01
C TRP A 192 22.30 6.58 -11.55
N GLY A 193 23.23 7.15 -10.78
CA GLY A 193 23.98 8.37 -11.10
C GLY A 193 23.48 9.61 -10.36
N LEU A 194 23.99 10.79 -10.77
CA LEU A 194 23.62 12.07 -10.14
C LEU A 194 22.16 12.44 -10.44
N PRO A 195 21.35 12.78 -9.41
CA PRO A 195 19.97 13.18 -9.61
C PRO A 195 19.86 14.44 -10.48
N THR A 196 18.92 14.42 -11.42
CA THR A 196 18.59 15.58 -12.25
C THR A 196 17.22 16.11 -11.86
N ILE A 197 16.98 17.40 -12.08
CA ILE A 197 15.75 18.05 -11.63
C ILE A 197 15.16 18.81 -12.81
N SER A 198 13.86 18.63 -13.05
CA SER A 198 13.09 19.48 -13.95
C SER A 198 12.00 20.21 -13.18
N LEU A 199 11.77 21.47 -13.53
CA LEU A 199 10.77 22.30 -12.84
C LEU A 199 9.36 21.70 -12.98
N ALA A 200 9.01 21.22 -14.19
CA ALA A 200 7.74 20.56 -14.45
C ALA A 200 7.57 19.28 -13.62
N GLY A 201 8.66 18.52 -13.43
CA GLY A 201 8.64 17.33 -12.59
C GLY A 201 8.48 17.62 -11.11
N VAL A 202 9.16 18.65 -10.60
CA VAL A 202 9.03 19.10 -9.21
C VAL A 202 7.58 19.48 -8.91
N PHE A 203 6.94 20.31 -9.72
CA PHE A 203 5.54 20.68 -9.50
C PHE A 203 4.59 19.48 -9.59
N GLY A 204 4.83 18.56 -10.54
CA GLY A 204 4.04 17.34 -10.68
C GLY A 204 4.12 16.45 -9.44
N ILE A 205 5.32 16.21 -8.92
CA ILE A 205 5.51 15.35 -7.74
C ILE A 205 5.07 16.05 -6.46
N ILE A 206 5.26 17.37 -6.31
CA ILE A 206 4.72 18.12 -5.17
C ILE A 206 3.20 17.98 -5.09
N ALA A 207 2.48 18.03 -6.23
CA ALA A 207 1.04 17.81 -6.24
C ALA A 207 0.66 16.41 -5.74
N GLY A 208 1.38 15.37 -6.19
CA GLY A 208 1.20 14.00 -5.70
C GLY A 208 1.47 13.85 -4.21
N VAL A 209 2.55 14.47 -3.72
CA VAL A 209 2.93 14.49 -2.30
C VAL A 209 1.91 15.25 -1.46
N ILE A 210 1.33 16.35 -1.95
CA ILE A 210 0.23 17.04 -1.25
C ILE A 210 -0.99 16.12 -1.13
N SER A 211 -1.31 15.39 -2.19
CA SER A 211 -2.38 14.41 -2.13
C SER A 211 -2.09 13.28 -1.15
N SER A 212 -0.85 12.75 -1.12
CA SER A 212 -0.46 11.70 -0.17
C SER A 212 -0.51 12.19 1.26
N MET A 213 -0.13 13.45 1.54
CA MET A 213 -0.27 14.03 2.87
C MET A 213 -1.74 14.05 3.34
N VAL A 214 -2.68 14.38 2.45
CA VAL A 214 -4.13 14.37 2.77
C VAL A 214 -4.63 12.96 3.04
N GLU A 215 -4.18 11.99 2.24
CA GLU A 215 -4.48 10.56 2.42
C GLU A 215 -3.93 10.03 3.75
N SER A 216 -2.66 10.29 4.06
CA SER A 216 -2.00 9.90 5.30
C SER A 216 -2.68 10.45 6.55
N VAL A 217 -3.18 11.69 6.51
CA VAL A 217 -3.99 12.22 7.62
C VAL A 217 -5.25 11.36 7.81
N GLY A 218 -5.95 11.02 6.73
CA GLY A 218 -7.10 10.12 6.76
C GLY A 218 -6.76 8.75 7.37
N ASP A 219 -5.63 8.17 6.97
CA ASP A 219 -5.11 6.91 7.51
C ASP A 219 -4.84 6.97 9.00
N TYR A 220 -4.25 8.07 9.51
CA TYR A 220 -3.98 8.22 10.93
C TYR A 220 -5.28 8.26 11.75
N TYR A 221 -6.31 8.95 11.28
CA TYR A 221 -7.62 8.98 11.93
C TYR A 221 -8.34 7.62 11.83
N ALA A 222 -8.28 6.96 10.67
CA ALA A 222 -8.85 5.64 10.48
C ALA A 222 -8.18 4.61 11.40
N CYS A 223 -6.85 4.62 11.47
CA CYS A 223 -6.07 3.75 12.34
C CYS A 223 -6.42 3.99 13.82
N ALA A 224 -6.42 5.24 14.29
CA ALA A 224 -6.82 5.57 15.66
C ALA A 224 -8.21 5.05 16.01
N ARG A 225 -9.19 5.23 15.10
CA ARG A 225 -10.55 4.73 15.27
C ARG A 225 -10.63 3.21 15.31
N LEU A 226 -9.89 2.51 14.44
CA LEU A 226 -9.89 1.05 14.37
C LEU A 226 -9.26 0.40 15.61
N VAL A 227 -8.27 1.04 16.21
CA VAL A 227 -7.62 0.55 17.44
C VAL A 227 -8.28 1.06 18.73
N GLY A 228 -9.33 1.90 18.62
CA GLY A 228 -10.02 2.49 19.77
C GLY A 228 -9.20 3.53 20.54
N ALA A 229 -8.19 4.13 19.91
CA ALA A 229 -7.39 5.21 20.48
C ALA A 229 -8.09 6.58 20.30
N PRO A 230 -7.80 7.56 21.16
CA PRO A 230 -8.25 8.93 20.94
C PRO A 230 -7.70 9.49 19.62
N PRO A 231 -8.38 10.48 19.01
CA PRO A 231 -7.91 11.11 17.78
C PRO A 231 -6.48 11.66 17.97
N PRO A 232 -5.58 11.43 17.01
CA PRO A 232 -4.17 11.76 17.18
C PRO A 232 -3.99 13.28 17.36
N PRO A 233 -3.16 13.73 18.32
CA PRO A 233 -2.91 15.15 18.53
C PRO A 233 -2.16 15.75 17.33
N LYS A 234 -2.36 17.05 17.08
CA LYS A 234 -1.79 17.77 15.92
C LYS A 234 -0.26 17.60 15.80
N HIS A 235 0.46 17.64 16.91
CA HIS A 235 1.91 17.47 16.90
C HIS A 235 2.35 16.09 16.40
N ALA A 236 1.55 15.04 16.64
CA ALA A 236 1.90 13.67 16.28
C ALA A 236 1.73 13.48 14.78
N ILE A 237 0.67 14.05 14.22
CA ILE A 237 0.41 14.02 12.79
C ILE A 237 1.44 14.86 12.02
N ASN A 238 1.76 16.06 12.50
CA ASN A 238 2.84 16.89 11.94
C ASN A 238 4.17 16.14 11.88
N ARG A 239 4.54 15.46 12.96
CA ARG A 239 5.73 14.59 13.01
C ARG A 239 5.59 13.38 12.08
N GLY A 240 4.41 12.76 11.99
CA GLY A 240 4.13 11.65 11.08
C GLY A 240 4.41 12.02 9.62
N ILE A 241 3.84 13.13 9.15
CA ILE A 241 4.07 13.66 7.79
C ILE A 241 5.54 14.06 7.58
N GLY A 242 6.19 14.66 8.58
CA GLY A 242 7.61 15.00 8.50
C GLY A 242 8.51 13.76 8.34
N ILE A 243 8.20 12.67 9.05
CA ILE A 243 8.90 11.39 8.93
C ILE A 243 8.58 10.67 7.63
N GLU A 244 7.34 10.78 7.13
CA GLU A 244 6.98 10.29 5.78
C GLU A 244 7.81 10.99 4.70
N GLY A 245 7.95 12.32 4.78
CA GLY A 245 8.82 13.08 3.89
C GLY A 245 10.30 12.66 3.99
N LEU A 246 10.79 12.33 5.18
CA LEU A 246 12.14 11.77 5.34
C LEU A 246 12.26 10.39 4.67
N GLY A 247 11.22 9.55 4.78
CA GLY A 247 11.12 8.28 4.05
C GLY A 247 11.19 8.48 2.54
N CYS A 248 10.43 9.44 2.01
CA CYS A 248 10.43 9.80 0.59
C CYS A 248 11.80 10.28 0.13
N LEU A 249 12.48 11.09 0.95
CA LEU A 249 13.82 11.61 0.66
C LEU A 249 14.81 10.45 0.52
N LEU A 250 14.78 9.50 1.46
CA LEU A 250 15.62 8.31 1.42
C LEU A 250 15.27 7.41 0.24
N ALA A 251 13.99 7.22 -0.07
CA ALA A 251 13.53 6.44 -1.22
C ALA A 251 13.98 7.04 -2.57
N GLY A 252 13.97 8.38 -2.67
CA GLY A 252 14.53 9.12 -3.79
C GLY A 252 16.05 8.95 -3.89
N ALA A 253 16.76 9.11 -2.77
CA ALA A 253 18.23 8.94 -2.72
C ALA A 253 18.65 7.52 -3.15
N TRP A 254 17.92 6.48 -2.72
CA TRP A 254 18.17 5.08 -3.08
C TRP A 254 17.73 4.71 -4.50
N GLY A 255 16.97 5.56 -5.17
CA GLY A 255 16.57 5.33 -6.56
C GLY A 255 15.46 4.33 -6.73
N THR A 256 14.54 4.29 -5.77
CA THR A 256 13.37 3.40 -5.84
C THR A 256 12.36 3.83 -6.92
N GLY A 257 12.45 5.08 -7.39
CA GLY A 257 11.54 5.64 -8.39
C GLY A 257 10.12 5.92 -7.88
N ASN A 258 9.89 5.79 -6.56
CA ASN A 258 8.61 6.05 -5.91
C ASN A 258 8.79 6.85 -4.61
N GLY A 259 7.71 7.51 -4.19
CA GLY A 259 7.60 8.13 -2.87
C GLY A 259 6.98 7.16 -1.86
N THR A 260 7.30 7.31 -0.59
CA THR A 260 6.74 6.49 0.49
C THR A 260 5.54 7.19 1.13
N THR A 261 4.49 6.45 1.44
CA THR A 261 3.29 7.00 2.10
C THR A 261 2.73 6.00 3.11
N SER A 262 1.75 6.44 3.90
CA SER A 262 0.94 5.54 4.72
C SER A 262 0.14 4.59 3.83
N TYR A 263 -0.03 3.34 4.26
CA TYR A 263 -0.67 2.31 3.43
C TYR A 263 -2.03 1.94 4.03
N SER A 264 -3.12 2.41 3.40
CA SER A 264 -4.49 2.21 3.88
C SER A 264 -4.87 0.74 4.00
N GLU A 265 -4.30 -0.15 3.19
CA GLU A 265 -4.53 -1.60 3.29
C GLU A 265 -3.99 -2.16 4.61
N ASN A 266 -2.83 -1.67 5.07
CA ASN A 266 -2.28 -2.06 6.37
C ASN A 266 -3.17 -1.53 7.50
N VAL A 267 -3.72 -0.32 7.36
CA VAL A 267 -4.72 0.23 8.30
C VAL A 267 -5.97 -0.64 8.35
N GLY A 268 -6.48 -1.09 7.20
CA GLY A 268 -7.58 -2.04 7.11
C GLY A 268 -7.28 -3.37 7.81
N ALA A 269 -6.08 -3.94 7.58
CA ALA A 269 -5.63 -5.16 8.23
C ALA A 269 -5.56 -5.05 9.76
N LEU A 270 -5.22 -3.88 10.31
CA LEU A 270 -5.24 -3.63 11.76
C LEU A 270 -6.65 -3.75 12.36
N GLY A 271 -7.65 -3.20 11.67
CA GLY A 271 -9.05 -3.29 12.10
C GLY A 271 -9.57 -4.74 12.20
N ILE A 272 -9.00 -5.62 11.39
CA ILE A 272 -9.39 -7.04 11.28
C ILE A 272 -8.62 -7.89 12.29
N THR A 273 -7.29 -7.79 12.27
CA THR A 273 -6.40 -8.60 13.11
C THR A 273 -6.50 -8.23 14.59
N ARG A 274 -7.00 -7.03 14.91
CA ARG A 274 -7.05 -6.46 16.27
C ARG A 274 -5.70 -6.57 17.00
N PHE A 275 -4.60 -6.60 16.24
CA PHE A 275 -3.26 -6.89 16.77
C PHE A 275 -2.85 -5.88 17.84
N CYS A 276 -3.19 -4.59 17.65
CA CYS A 276 -2.88 -3.52 18.60
C CYS A 276 -3.54 -3.69 19.98
N THR A 277 -4.68 -4.38 20.07
CA THR A 277 -5.37 -4.68 21.34
C THR A 277 -4.94 -5.99 21.99
N SER A 278 -4.12 -6.80 21.31
CA SER A 278 -3.65 -8.08 21.84
C SER A 278 -2.52 -7.88 22.86
N SER A 279 -2.39 -8.78 23.84
CA SER A 279 -1.29 -8.70 24.81
C SER A 279 0.12 -8.85 24.18
N CYS A 280 0.21 -9.32 22.93
CA CYS A 280 1.46 -9.44 22.18
C CYS A 280 2.13 -8.08 21.91
N THR A 281 1.38 -6.99 21.75
CA THR A 281 1.95 -5.65 21.53
C THR A 281 2.78 -5.18 22.71
N ARG A 282 2.53 -5.70 23.92
CA ARG A 282 3.27 -5.39 25.15
C ARG A 282 4.72 -5.93 25.14
N TYR A 283 5.03 -6.87 24.25
CA TYR A 283 6.36 -7.49 24.12
C TYR A 283 7.21 -6.88 22.99
N LEU A 284 6.65 -6.00 22.15
CA LEU A 284 7.39 -5.33 21.10
C LEU A 284 8.12 -4.11 21.70
N PRO A 285 9.47 -4.06 21.66
CA PRO A 285 10.25 -3.02 22.34
C PRO A 285 10.02 -1.59 21.80
N PHE A 286 9.43 -1.46 20.61
CA PHE A 286 9.19 -0.18 19.93
C PHE A 286 7.72 0.28 19.97
N TRP A 287 6.80 -0.50 20.56
CA TRP A 287 5.39 -0.12 20.59
C TRP A 287 5.09 0.78 21.81
N PRO A 288 4.41 1.93 21.63
CA PRO A 288 4.03 2.77 22.75
C PRO A 288 3.12 1.98 23.69
N ARG A 289 3.51 1.91 24.98
CA ARG A 289 2.61 1.41 26.03
C ARG A 289 1.46 2.41 26.15
N LEU A 290 0.25 1.98 25.85
CA LEU A 290 -0.95 2.69 26.26
C LEU A 290 -1.00 2.64 27.79
N GLU A 291 -0.50 3.70 28.44
CA GLU A 291 -0.75 3.92 29.85
C GLU A 291 -2.23 4.29 29.99
N HIS A 292 -2.98 3.42 30.65
CA HIS A 292 -4.29 3.78 31.17
C HIS A 292 -4.03 4.79 32.29
N ASP A 293 -4.09 6.08 31.99
CA ASP A 293 -4.11 7.11 33.01
C ASP A 293 -5.41 6.94 33.82
N GLY A 294 -5.24 6.78 35.13
CA GLY A 294 -6.29 6.37 36.07
C GLY A 294 -7.28 7.48 36.37
N LYS A 295 -8.11 7.86 35.39
CA LYS A 295 -9.35 8.60 35.62
C LYS A 295 -10.49 7.93 34.88
N GLU A 296 -11.36 7.32 35.67
CA GLU A 296 -12.66 6.81 35.25
C GLU A 296 -13.47 7.90 34.54
N GLU A 297 -13.57 7.82 33.21
CA GLU A 297 -14.79 8.17 32.50
C GLU A 297 -15.07 7.11 31.44
N MET A 298 -16.33 6.71 31.35
CA MET A 298 -16.84 5.59 30.56
C MET A 298 -16.47 5.72 29.08
N GLY A 299 -15.45 4.99 28.67
CA GLY A 299 -15.13 4.69 27.28
C GLY A 299 -15.05 3.18 27.08
N VAL A 300 -16.07 2.44 27.52
CA VAL A 300 -16.20 1.01 27.18
C VAL A 300 -16.19 0.92 25.65
N SER A 301 -15.13 0.32 25.11
CA SER A 301 -14.96 0.06 23.69
C SER A 301 -16.28 -0.51 23.13
N GLN A 302 -16.93 0.22 22.22
CA GLN A 302 -18.19 -0.15 21.57
C GLN A 302 -18.11 -1.51 20.82
N LEU A 303 -16.92 -2.11 20.71
CA LEU A 303 -16.70 -3.44 20.14
C LEU A 303 -16.70 -4.59 21.16
N THR A 304 -16.62 -4.31 22.47
CA THR A 304 -16.70 -5.35 23.51
C THR A 304 -18.15 -5.63 23.93
N LEU A 305 -19.05 -4.66 23.78
CA LEU A 305 -20.48 -4.81 24.11
C LEU A 305 -21.27 -5.69 23.13
N VAL A 306 -20.80 -5.84 21.88
CA VAL A 306 -21.46 -6.72 20.90
C VAL A 306 -21.19 -8.20 21.19
N SER A 307 -20.12 -8.54 21.91
CA SER A 307 -19.82 -9.93 22.28
C SER A 307 -20.52 -10.40 23.56
N GLN A 308 -21.07 -9.50 24.38
CA GLN A 308 -21.70 -9.86 25.66
C GLN A 308 -23.23 -9.93 25.65
N ASN A 309 -23.91 -9.51 24.57
CA ASN A 309 -25.38 -9.54 24.51
C ASN A 309 -26.01 -10.90 24.17
N SER A 310 -25.26 -12.01 24.27
CA SER A 310 -25.82 -13.38 24.14
C SER A 310 -26.21 -14.04 25.47
N SER A 311 -26.10 -13.36 26.61
CA SER A 311 -26.53 -13.93 27.89
C SER A 311 -27.47 -12.96 28.60
N GLY A 312 -28.77 -13.22 28.49
CA GLY A 312 -29.82 -12.39 29.07
C GLY A 312 -29.64 -12.19 30.57
N LYS A 313 -29.54 -10.92 31.00
CA LYS A 313 -29.94 -10.40 32.31
C LYS A 313 -29.94 -8.87 32.25
N ARG A 314 -31.11 -8.24 32.38
CA ARG A 314 -31.25 -6.79 32.57
C ARG A 314 -30.78 -6.41 33.98
N PRO A 315 -30.20 -5.21 34.16
CA PRO A 315 -30.42 -4.42 35.35
C PRO A 315 -31.35 -3.23 35.05
N LYS A 316 -32.21 -2.94 36.02
CA LYS A 316 -33.11 -1.79 36.09
C LYS A 316 -32.34 -0.56 36.61
N CYS A 317 -32.91 0.61 36.29
CA CYS A 317 -32.79 1.90 36.97
C CYS A 317 -31.75 2.90 36.42
N ALA A 318 -32.27 4.02 35.89
CA ALA A 318 -31.89 5.42 36.16
C ALA A 318 -32.10 6.26 34.87
N THR A 319 -33.31 6.80 34.67
CA THR A 319 -33.74 8.19 34.96
C THR A 319 -33.52 9.13 33.77
N GLU A 320 -34.64 9.62 33.23
CA GLU A 320 -34.74 10.72 32.27
C GLU A 320 -33.99 11.97 32.71
N THR A 321 -33.34 12.64 31.76
CA THR A 321 -33.47 14.10 31.65
C THR A 321 -33.23 14.58 30.21
N ARG A 322 -34.22 15.33 29.71
CA ARG A 322 -34.17 16.15 28.49
C ARG A 322 -33.32 17.41 28.75
N MET A 323 -32.45 17.77 27.81
CA MET A 323 -32.46 19.00 26.99
C MET A 323 -31.21 19.00 26.09
#